data_AF-A0A545U465-F1
#
_entry.id   AF-A0A545U465-F1
#
_cell.length_a   1.000
_cell.length_b   1.000
_cell.length_c   1.000
_cell.angle_alpha   90.00
_cell.angle_beta   90.00
_cell.angle_gamma   90.00
#
_symmetry.space_group_name_H-M   'P 1'
#
loop_
_entity.id
_entity.type
_entity.pdbx_description
1 polymer ?
#
loop_
_entity_poly.entity_id
_entity_poly.type
_entity_poly.pdbx_seq_one_letter_code
_entity_poly.pdbx_strand_id
1 'polypeptide(L)'
;MYTSIDLFREHYELACEIEQERIRDIGLPDIRGTVGNINASVDKAWRLYENAQNPTLRLTLFGRFSQANGGWIDTSPRVVKPASGPTILNPCKKRSAKQTAPGWIEHNFGFVDGRIAQPDGSGGPGGSVQHMPASEFNLHVNDAWLLGGVHKYLPFYAASKLSEENMFRNKYRRLGITGRELFCLLLAGYRPVTNPKLGTVMTCRDRQQADALNLVNIEAEIDDLERKHRNGTSELTKMARAAGIELY
;
A
#
# COMPACT_ATOMS: atom_id res chain seq x y z
N MET A 1 14.19 10.30 -3.02
CA MET A 1 13.01 11.20 -2.99
C MET A 1 12.83 11.87 -4.34
N TYR A 2 11.59 11.97 -4.82
CA TYR A 2 11.29 12.64 -6.09
C TYR A 2 11.24 14.15 -5.91
N THR A 3 11.95 14.87 -6.76
CA THR A 3 12.01 16.34 -6.75
C THR A 3 11.12 16.98 -7.83
N SER A 4 10.61 16.18 -8.77
CA SER A 4 9.77 16.62 -9.88
C SER A 4 8.85 15.49 -10.35
N ILE A 5 7.74 15.86 -11.01
CA ILE A 5 6.84 14.91 -11.67
C ILE A 5 7.52 14.19 -12.84
N ASP A 6 8.48 14.82 -13.52
CA ASP A 6 9.15 14.21 -14.68
C ASP A 6 10.03 13.04 -14.25
N LEU A 7 10.84 13.20 -13.19
CA LEU A 7 11.63 12.10 -12.62
C LEU A 7 10.73 11.00 -12.05
N PHE A 8 9.61 11.38 -11.41
CA PHE A 8 8.62 10.42 -10.94
C PHE A 8 8.03 9.61 -12.10
N ARG A 9 7.65 10.29 -13.20
CA ARG A 9 7.06 9.67 -14.38
C ARG A 9 8.02 8.68 -15.03
N GLU A 10 9.27 9.07 -15.23
CA GLU A 10 10.32 8.19 -15.76
C GLU A 10 10.44 6.90 -14.92
N HIS A 11 10.55 7.04 -13.60
CA HIS A 11 10.66 5.88 -12.71
C HIS A 11 9.38 5.05 -12.63
N TYR A 12 8.21 5.69 -12.74
CA TYR A 12 6.91 5.01 -12.73
C TYR A 12 6.73 4.16 -13.99
N GLU A 13 7.05 4.71 -15.16
CA GLU A 13 7.01 4.01 -16.44
C GLU A 13 7.98 2.83 -16.45
N LEU A 14 9.23 3.04 -16.01
CA LEU A 14 10.22 1.95 -15.92
C LEU A 14 9.80 0.86 -14.93
N ALA A 15 9.21 1.22 -13.79
CA ALA A 15 8.67 0.26 -12.84
C ALA A 15 7.51 -0.57 -13.45
N CYS A 16 6.66 0.05 -14.27
CA CYS A 16 5.64 -0.66 -15.03
C CYS A 16 6.25 -1.60 -16.06
N GLU A 17 7.30 -1.20 -16.77
CA GLU A 17 8.00 -2.05 -17.73
C GLU A 17 8.63 -3.28 -17.08
N ILE A 18 9.30 -3.12 -15.93
CA ILE A 18 9.87 -4.24 -15.14
C ILE A 18 8.79 -5.25 -14.76
N GLU A 19 7.62 -4.79 -14.30
CA GLU A 19 6.50 -5.67 -13.99
C GLU A 19 5.96 -6.39 -15.24
N GLN A 20 5.86 -5.69 -16.37
CA GLN A 20 5.39 -6.30 -17.63
C GLN A 20 6.35 -7.37 -18.15
N GLU A 21 7.65 -7.14 -18.07
CA GLU A 21 8.68 -8.14 -18.36
C GLU A 21 8.56 -9.34 -17.43
N ARG A 22 8.45 -9.10 -16.12
CA ARG A 22 8.24 -10.15 -15.12
C ARG A 22 7.00 -10.99 -15.44
N ILE A 23 5.86 -10.37 -15.76
CA ILE A 23 4.61 -11.08 -16.12
C ILE A 23 4.79 -11.94 -17.38
N ARG A 24 5.49 -11.43 -18.40
CA ARG A 24 5.80 -12.17 -19.63
C ARG A 24 6.67 -13.39 -19.34
N ASP A 25 7.72 -13.24 -18.55
CA ASP A 25 8.65 -14.31 -18.20
C ASP A 25 8.00 -15.47 -17.45
N ILE A 26 6.92 -15.21 -16.70
CA ILE A 26 6.21 -16.23 -15.91
C ILE A 26 5.02 -16.86 -16.61
N GLY A 27 4.68 -16.40 -17.82
CA GLY A 27 3.53 -16.87 -18.57
C GLY A 27 2.21 -16.69 -17.82
N LEU A 28 2.13 -15.72 -16.91
CA LEU A 28 0.85 -15.38 -16.28
C LEU A 28 0.00 -14.63 -17.32
N PRO A 29 -1.32 -14.90 -17.37
CA PRO A 29 -2.20 -14.11 -18.21
C PRO A 29 -2.11 -12.64 -17.77
N ASP A 30 -2.12 -11.72 -18.72
CA ASP A 30 -2.28 -10.31 -18.42
C ASP A 30 -3.63 -10.13 -17.70
N ILE A 31 -3.58 -10.01 -16.38
CA ILE A 31 -4.78 -9.85 -15.56
C ILE A 31 -5.23 -8.41 -15.78
N ARG A 32 -6.34 -8.23 -16.51
CA ARG A 32 -6.96 -6.92 -16.76
C ARG A 32 -6.94 -6.05 -15.49
N GLY A 33 -6.18 -4.96 -15.54
CA GLY A 33 -5.87 -4.08 -14.41
C GLY A 33 -4.40 -3.68 -14.33
N THR A 34 -3.48 -4.51 -14.83
CA THR A 34 -2.03 -4.21 -14.83
C THR A 34 -1.58 -3.28 -15.97
N VAL A 35 -2.37 -3.16 -17.04
CA VAL A 35 -2.00 -2.39 -18.27
C VAL A 35 -3.08 -1.36 -18.65
N GLY A 36 -3.95 -0.98 -17.70
CA GLY A 36 -4.91 0.11 -17.91
C GLY A 36 -4.21 1.47 -17.97
N ASN A 37 -4.34 2.15 -19.12
CA ASN A 37 -3.87 3.52 -19.43
C ASN A 37 -2.80 4.08 -18.47
N ILE A 38 -1.54 3.67 -18.68
CA ILE A 38 -0.36 4.04 -17.87
C ILE A 38 -0.30 5.57 -17.66
N ASN A 39 -0.65 6.35 -18.69
CA ASN A 39 -0.65 7.82 -18.63
C ASN A 39 -1.72 8.38 -17.68
N ALA A 40 -2.93 7.81 -17.66
CA ALA A 40 -3.95 8.22 -16.68
C ALA A 40 -3.60 7.78 -15.25
N SER A 41 -2.73 6.77 -15.13
CA SER A 41 -2.26 6.22 -13.87
C SER A 41 -1.14 7.06 -13.25
N VAL A 42 -0.21 7.59 -14.04
CA VAL A 42 0.98 8.30 -13.52
C VAL A 42 0.63 9.61 -12.81
N ASP A 43 -0.25 10.44 -13.37
CA ASP A 43 -0.64 11.70 -12.72
C ASP A 43 -1.40 11.46 -11.41
N LYS A 44 -2.18 10.38 -11.34
CA LYS A 44 -2.87 9.96 -10.11
C LYS A 44 -1.90 9.41 -9.08
N ALA A 45 -0.96 8.58 -9.51
CA ALA A 45 0.10 8.06 -8.66
C ALA A 45 0.98 9.19 -8.10
N TRP A 46 1.30 10.20 -8.90
CA TRP A 46 2.03 11.40 -8.46
C TRP A 46 1.25 12.17 -7.39
N ARG A 47 -0.02 12.46 -7.62
CA ARG A 47 -0.87 13.13 -6.62
C ARG A 47 -0.98 12.33 -5.33
N LEU A 48 -1.10 11.01 -5.42
CA LEU A 48 -1.09 10.13 -4.26
C LEU A 48 0.23 10.21 -3.49
N TYR A 49 1.35 10.17 -4.21
CA TYR A 49 2.68 10.34 -3.66
C TYR A 49 2.82 11.67 -2.91
N GLU A 50 2.42 12.79 -3.52
CA GLU A 50 2.44 14.11 -2.88
C GLU A 50 1.56 14.18 -1.63
N ASN A 51 0.34 13.65 -1.70
CA ASN A 51 -0.60 13.66 -0.58
C ASN A 51 -0.13 12.80 0.59
N ALA A 52 0.46 11.63 0.30
CA ALA A 52 0.97 10.73 1.31
C ALA A 52 2.14 11.31 2.11
N GLN A 53 2.81 12.34 1.60
CA GLN A 53 3.85 13.06 2.35
C GLN A 53 3.28 13.89 3.52
N ASN A 54 2.03 14.34 3.42
CA ASN A 54 1.39 15.18 4.45
C ASN A 54 -0.07 14.74 4.67
N PRO A 55 -0.31 13.54 5.22
CA PRO A 55 -1.66 13.03 5.41
C PRO A 55 -2.39 13.85 6.48
N THR A 56 -3.65 14.22 6.21
CA THR A 56 -4.46 15.08 7.08
C THR A 56 -4.56 14.55 8.51
N LEU A 57 -4.80 13.25 8.71
CA LEU A 57 -4.92 12.68 10.06
C LEU A 57 -3.59 12.22 10.66
N ARG A 58 -2.46 12.48 9.98
CA ARG A 58 -1.10 12.07 10.42
C ARG A 58 -0.98 10.58 10.76
N LEU A 59 -1.78 9.74 10.10
CA LEU A 59 -1.87 8.31 10.35
C LEU A 59 -1.79 7.56 9.03
N THR A 60 -0.68 6.92 8.70
CA THR A 60 -0.61 6.06 7.50
C THR A 60 -0.90 4.62 7.85
N LEU A 61 -1.81 3.97 7.14
CA LEU A 61 -2.24 2.60 7.42
C LEU A 61 -1.84 1.70 6.25
N PHE A 62 -1.20 0.57 6.51
CA PHE A 62 -0.87 -0.43 5.48
C PHE A 62 -1.56 -1.77 5.76
N GLY A 63 -1.71 -2.58 4.73
CA GLY A 63 -2.42 -3.85 4.75
C GLY A 63 -3.92 -3.69 4.51
N ARG A 64 -4.59 -4.83 4.35
CA ARG A 64 -6.03 -4.88 4.03
C ARG A 64 -6.90 -4.53 5.23
N PHE A 65 -8.01 -3.83 4.97
CA PHE A 65 -9.12 -3.67 5.91
C PHE A 65 -10.13 -4.80 5.69
N SER A 66 -10.36 -5.60 6.72
CA SER A 66 -11.54 -6.47 6.74
C SER A 66 -12.76 -5.61 7.08
N GLN A 67 -13.64 -5.34 6.11
CA GLN A 67 -14.98 -4.85 6.44
C GLN A 67 -15.82 -6.01 6.98
N ALA A 68 -16.37 -5.85 8.18
CA ALA A 68 -17.16 -6.88 8.86
C ALA A 68 -18.51 -7.19 8.17
N ASN A 69 -18.98 -6.36 7.23
CA ASN A 69 -20.36 -6.39 6.72
C ASN A 69 -20.47 -6.43 5.18
N GLY A 70 -19.82 -7.40 4.53
CA GLY A 70 -20.32 -7.96 3.26
C GLY A 70 -20.22 -7.10 1.98
N GLY A 71 -19.48 -5.99 1.99
CA GLY A 71 -19.06 -5.31 0.75
C GLY A 71 -17.66 -5.76 0.33
N TRP A 72 -17.58 -6.52 -0.76
CA TRP A 72 -16.45 -6.82 -1.65
C TRP A 72 -15.12 -6.00 -1.46
N ILE A 73 -13.88 -6.57 -1.45
CA ILE A 73 -13.37 -7.92 -1.84
C ILE A 73 -12.03 -8.28 -1.11
N ASP A 74 -11.96 -9.43 -0.44
CA ASP A 74 -11.25 -10.63 -0.95
C ASP A 74 -11.83 -11.85 -0.23
N THR A 75 -12.81 -12.51 -0.86
CA THR A 75 -13.25 -13.84 -0.43
C THR A 75 -12.25 -14.82 -1.01
N SER A 76 -11.19 -15.21 -0.30
CA SER A 76 -11.23 -16.31 0.68
C SER A 76 -9.89 -17.09 0.52
N PRO A 77 -9.42 -17.88 1.51
CA PRO A 77 -10.26 -18.56 2.49
C PRO A 77 -9.87 -18.45 3.97
N ARG A 78 -10.89 -18.01 4.71
CA ARG A 78 -11.16 -18.23 6.14
C ARG A 78 -10.55 -17.18 7.06
N VAL A 79 -11.36 -16.15 7.29
CA VAL A 79 -11.33 -15.32 8.49
C VAL A 79 -11.31 -16.24 9.72
N VAL A 80 -10.13 -16.45 10.28
CA VAL A 80 -9.98 -16.91 11.66
C VAL A 80 -10.56 -15.79 12.51
N LYS A 81 -11.76 -15.98 13.07
CA LYS A 81 -12.29 -15.09 14.10
C LYS A 81 -11.26 -15.09 15.25
N PRO A 82 -10.59 -13.98 15.57
CA PRO A 82 -9.71 -13.98 16.71
C PRO A 82 -10.56 -14.11 17.98
N ALA A 83 -10.39 -15.21 18.70
CA ALA A 83 -10.74 -15.29 20.10
C ALA A 83 -9.89 -14.23 20.83
N SER A 84 -10.52 -13.17 21.32
CA SER A 84 -9.93 -12.21 22.28
C SER A 84 -8.61 -11.49 21.88
N GLY A 85 -8.45 -11.06 20.63
CA GLY A 85 -7.36 -10.15 20.23
C GLY A 85 -7.73 -8.65 20.41
N PRO A 86 -6.74 -7.73 20.50
CA PRO A 86 -7.01 -6.29 20.51
C PRO A 86 -7.86 -5.90 19.30
N THR A 87 -8.85 -5.03 19.53
CA THR A 87 -9.83 -4.63 18.52
C THR A 87 -9.09 -4.01 17.33
N ILE A 88 -9.07 -4.73 16.19
CA ILE A 88 -8.58 -4.23 14.90
C ILE A 88 -9.18 -2.83 14.70
N LEU A 89 -8.32 -1.86 14.39
CA LEU A 89 -8.74 -0.51 14.01
C LEU A 89 -9.80 -0.64 12.93
N ASN A 90 -11.04 -0.39 13.32
CA ASN A 90 -12.15 -0.28 12.41
C ASN A 90 -12.44 1.22 12.31
N PRO A 91 -11.66 1.98 11.51
CA PRO A 91 -11.89 3.42 11.34
C PRO A 91 -13.30 3.70 10.78
N CYS A 92 -13.98 2.68 10.25
CA CYS A 92 -15.36 2.75 9.77
C CYS A 92 -16.43 2.56 10.88
N LYS A 93 -16.08 2.24 12.13
CA LYS A 93 -17.04 2.38 13.22
C LYS A 93 -17.20 3.87 13.50
N LYS A 94 -18.28 4.44 12.95
CA LYS A 94 -18.94 5.76 13.12
C LYS A 94 -18.72 6.53 14.44
N ARG A 95 -17.50 6.60 14.97
CA ARG A 95 -17.11 7.39 16.13
C ARG A 95 -16.36 8.59 15.61
N SER A 96 -17.14 9.64 15.37
CA SER A 96 -16.71 11.03 15.39
C SER A 96 -15.40 11.30 14.64
N ALA A 97 -15.38 11.05 13.33
CA ALA A 97 -14.71 12.05 12.48
C ALA A 97 -15.44 13.36 12.80
N LYS A 98 -14.71 14.38 13.27
CA LYS A 98 -15.30 15.71 13.47
C LYS A 98 -15.90 16.09 12.12
N GLN A 99 -17.23 16.22 12.05
CA GLN A 99 -17.91 16.78 10.89
C GLN A 99 -17.42 18.22 10.72
N THR A 100 -16.39 18.41 9.93
CA THR A 100 -16.02 19.73 9.42
C THR A 100 -16.98 20.00 8.27
N ALA A 101 -17.98 20.87 8.47
CA ALA A 101 -19.06 21.17 7.51
C ALA A 101 -19.95 19.93 7.17
N PRO A 102 -21.08 20.06 6.43
CA PRO A 102 -22.04 18.96 6.31
C PRO A 102 -21.52 17.87 5.36
N GLY A 103 -21.17 16.69 5.89
CA GLY A 103 -21.06 15.44 5.12
C GLY A 103 -19.66 14.85 4.86
N TRP A 104 -18.61 15.41 5.43
CA TRP A 104 -17.22 15.09 5.04
C TRP A 104 -16.62 13.95 5.88
N ILE A 105 -15.99 12.96 5.23
CA ILE A 105 -15.19 11.92 5.90
C ILE A 105 -13.73 12.13 5.49
N GLU A 106 -12.87 12.47 6.45
CA GLU A 106 -11.43 12.56 6.21
C GLU A 106 -10.83 11.15 6.08
N HIS A 107 -10.05 10.92 5.01
CA HIS A 107 -9.33 9.66 4.79
C HIS A 107 -7.82 9.92 4.72
N ASN A 108 -7.03 9.00 5.28
CA ASN A 108 -5.56 9.08 5.36
C ASN A 108 -4.79 8.80 4.06
N PHE A 109 -5.52 8.47 3.00
CA PHE A 109 -4.97 7.84 1.81
C PHE A 109 -4.85 8.80 0.62
N GLY A 110 -5.01 10.10 0.86
CA GLY A 110 -4.87 11.15 -0.17
C GLY A 110 -6.10 11.32 -1.08
N PHE A 111 -5.93 12.16 -2.11
CA PHE A 111 -6.95 12.44 -3.12
C PHE A 111 -6.67 11.62 -4.39
N VAL A 112 -7.63 10.81 -4.83
CA VAL A 112 -7.47 9.95 -6.02
C VAL A 112 -8.51 10.22 -7.11
N ASP A 113 -9.72 10.65 -6.72
CA ASP A 113 -10.76 10.94 -7.70
C ASP A 113 -10.56 12.36 -8.26
N GLY A 114 -10.69 12.49 -9.59
CA GLY A 114 -10.73 13.76 -10.33
C GLY A 114 -11.90 14.67 -9.93
N ARG A 115 -12.77 14.23 -9.02
CA ARG A 115 -13.55 15.09 -8.12
C ARG A 115 -12.65 15.82 -7.13
N ILE A 116 -11.71 16.61 -7.66
CA ILE A 116 -11.11 17.72 -6.93
C ILE A 116 -12.29 18.57 -6.46
N ALA A 117 -12.25 19.08 -5.22
CA ALA A 117 -13.13 20.17 -4.85
C ALA A 117 -12.93 21.28 -5.88
N GLN A 118 -13.87 21.42 -6.82
CA GLN A 118 -13.89 22.56 -7.70
C GLN A 118 -13.94 23.82 -6.81
N PRO A 119 -13.44 24.97 -7.27
CA PRO A 119 -13.47 26.21 -6.50
C PRO A 119 -14.88 26.61 -6.01
N ASP A 120 -15.92 26.07 -6.66
CA ASP A 120 -17.34 26.25 -6.33
C ASP A 120 -17.90 25.23 -5.31
N GLY A 121 -17.06 24.32 -4.79
CA GLY A 121 -17.45 23.26 -3.87
C GLY A 121 -18.10 22.04 -4.53
N SER A 122 -18.22 22.00 -5.87
CA SER A 122 -18.73 20.84 -6.61
C SER A 122 -17.61 19.83 -6.87
N GLY A 123 -17.46 18.90 -5.93
CA GLY A 123 -16.46 17.84 -6.00
C GLY A 123 -16.47 17.07 -4.69
N GLY A 124 -16.65 15.76 -4.76
CA GLY A 124 -16.65 14.91 -3.55
C GLY A 124 -15.26 14.91 -2.89
N PRO A 125 -15.16 14.98 -1.56
CA PRO A 125 -13.86 15.03 -0.88
C PRO A 125 -13.15 13.69 -0.94
N GLY A 126 -12.06 13.64 -1.68
CA GLY A 126 -11.01 12.66 -1.45
C GLY A 126 -11.38 11.22 -1.82
N GLY A 127 -10.34 10.45 -2.08
CA GLY A 127 -10.50 9.05 -2.40
C GLY A 127 -9.29 8.35 -1.84
N SER A 128 -9.52 7.48 -0.86
CA SER A 128 -8.51 6.48 -0.55
C SER A 128 -8.12 5.74 -1.82
N VAL A 129 -6.91 5.21 -1.90
CA VAL A 129 -6.58 4.21 -2.92
C VAL A 129 -7.62 3.07 -2.94
N GLN A 130 -8.29 2.82 -1.80
CA GLN A 130 -9.42 1.88 -1.67
C GLN A 130 -10.73 2.34 -2.32
N HIS A 131 -10.88 3.65 -2.57
CA HIS A 131 -12.01 4.25 -3.28
C HIS A 131 -11.67 4.58 -4.73
N MET A 132 -10.45 4.28 -5.18
CA MET A 132 -10.07 4.36 -6.58
C MET A 132 -10.92 3.37 -7.40
N PRO A 133 -11.48 3.77 -8.55
CA PRO A 133 -12.13 2.84 -9.45
C PRO A 133 -11.20 1.67 -9.80
N ALA A 134 -11.72 0.44 -9.84
CA ALA A 134 -10.92 -0.74 -10.14
C ALA A 134 -10.20 -0.66 -11.50
N SER A 135 -10.70 0.14 -12.44
CA SER A 135 -10.07 0.41 -13.74
C SER A 135 -8.85 1.34 -13.68
N GLU A 136 -8.63 2.00 -12.54
CA GLU A 136 -7.56 2.98 -12.34
C GLU A 136 -6.52 2.51 -11.31
N PHE A 137 -6.91 1.57 -10.44
CA PHE A 137 -6.04 0.98 -9.45
C PHE A 137 -5.09 -0.03 -10.06
N ASN A 138 -3.81 0.08 -9.72
CA ASN A 138 -2.81 -0.95 -9.92
C ASN A 138 -1.82 -0.95 -8.74
N LEU A 139 -0.85 -1.88 -8.76
CA LEU A 139 0.12 -2.02 -7.69
C LEU A 139 1.07 -0.81 -7.62
N HIS A 140 1.50 -0.27 -8.75
CA HIS A 140 2.40 0.90 -8.80
C HIS A 140 1.79 2.17 -8.21
N VAL A 141 0.48 2.38 -8.39
CA VAL A 141 -0.29 3.44 -7.71
C VAL A 141 -0.20 3.27 -6.20
N ASN A 142 -0.36 2.04 -5.70
CA ASN A 142 -0.26 1.75 -4.28
C ASN A 142 1.16 2.00 -3.75
N ASP A 143 2.16 1.58 -4.51
CA ASP A 143 3.57 1.76 -4.13
C ASP A 143 3.97 3.24 -4.16
N ALA A 144 3.43 4.05 -5.07
CA ALA A 144 3.62 5.49 -5.08
C ALA A 144 3.05 6.16 -3.82
N TRP A 145 1.83 5.78 -3.40
CA TRP A 145 1.26 6.24 -2.13
C TRP A 145 2.16 5.87 -0.94
N LEU A 146 2.58 4.60 -0.86
CA LEU A 146 3.45 4.13 0.22
C LEU A 146 4.77 4.91 0.26
N LEU A 147 5.39 5.09 -0.91
CA LEU A 147 6.68 5.74 -1.08
C LEU A 147 6.63 7.23 -0.71
N GLY A 148 5.48 7.89 -0.87
CA GLY A 148 5.27 9.26 -0.39
C GLY A 148 5.40 9.36 1.13
N GLY A 149 4.76 8.45 1.86
CA GLY A 149 4.90 8.39 3.32
C GLY A 149 6.30 7.96 3.78
N VAL A 150 6.95 7.04 3.05
CA VAL A 150 8.34 6.61 3.30
C VAL A 150 9.31 7.79 3.21
N HIS A 151 9.20 8.61 2.16
CA HIS A 151 10.06 9.78 1.96
C HIS A 151 9.83 10.92 2.97
N LYS A 152 8.77 10.83 3.80
CA LYS A 152 8.58 11.71 4.96
C LYS A 152 8.78 11.00 6.29
N TYR A 153 9.28 9.77 6.25
CA TYR A 153 9.59 8.95 7.41
C TYR A 153 8.37 8.76 8.32
N LEU A 154 7.16 8.76 7.75
CA LEU A 154 5.92 8.67 8.51
C LEU A 154 5.77 7.27 9.13
N PRO A 155 5.16 7.15 10.32
CA PRO A 155 4.88 5.85 10.92
C PRO A 155 3.71 5.15 10.22
N PHE A 156 3.89 3.89 9.80
CA PHE A 156 2.85 3.08 9.16
C PHE A 156 2.25 2.07 10.12
N TYR A 157 0.93 2.04 10.28
CA TYR A 157 0.24 1.16 11.22
C TYR A 157 -0.41 0.00 10.45
N ALA A 158 -0.21 -1.22 10.94
CA ALA A 158 -0.81 -2.40 10.32
C ALA A 158 -2.33 -2.39 10.52
N ALA A 159 -3.09 -2.36 9.43
CA ALA A 159 -4.56 -2.41 9.43
C ALA A 159 -5.11 -3.82 9.69
N SER A 160 -4.28 -4.85 9.52
CA SER A 160 -4.61 -6.25 9.75
C SER A 160 -3.40 -7.02 10.29
N LYS A 161 -3.66 -8.24 10.78
CA LYS A 161 -2.60 -9.17 11.18
C LYS A 161 -1.70 -9.50 10.00
N LEU A 162 -0.39 -9.48 10.24
CA LEU A 162 0.61 -9.92 9.28
C LEU A 162 0.71 -11.45 9.35
N SER A 163 0.24 -12.12 8.32
CA SER A 163 0.30 -13.57 8.14
C SER A 163 0.80 -13.89 6.74
N GLU A 164 1.37 -15.08 6.53
CA GLU A 164 1.82 -15.48 5.20
C GLU A 164 0.67 -15.47 4.19
N GLU A 165 -0.53 -15.88 4.61
CA GLU A 165 -1.74 -15.83 3.79
C GLU A 165 -2.12 -14.41 3.33
N ASN A 166 -1.91 -13.40 4.19
CA ASN A 166 -2.19 -12.01 3.84
C ASN A 166 -1.09 -11.37 2.99
N MET A 167 0.15 -11.85 3.12
CA MET A 167 1.31 -11.33 2.39
C MET A 167 1.45 -11.95 1.00
N PHE A 168 1.01 -13.19 0.80
CA PHE A 168 1.22 -13.94 -0.43
C PHE A 168 -0.10 -14.37 -1.09
N ARG A 169 -0.19 -14.18 -2.40
CA ARG A 169 -1.22 -14.82 -3.23
C ARG A 169 -0.69 -16.17 -3.70
N ASN A 170 -0.95 -17.22 -2.92
CA ASN A 170 -0.49 -18.59 -3.19
C ASN A 170 -0.79 -19.09 -4.61
N LYS A 171 -1.94 -18.73 -5.19
CA LYS A 171 -2.34 -19.11 -6.55
C LYS A 171 -1.37 -18.61 -7.63
N TYR A 172 -0.73 -17.47 -7.39
CA TYR A 172 0.13 -16.80 -8.37
C TYR A 172 1.60 -16.77 -7.95
N ARG A 173 1.92 -17.21 -6.72
CA ARG A 173 3.27 -17.11 -6.11
C ARG A 173 3.80 -15.66 -6.11
N ARG A 174 2.89 -14.70 -5.92
CA ARG A 174 3.18 -13.26 -5.93
C ARG A 174 2.87 -12.65 -4.57
N LEU A 175 3.51 -11.53 -4.28
CA LEU A 175 3.12 -10.70 -3.16
C LEU A 175 1.70 -10.16 -3.37
N GLY A 176 0.87 -10.27 -2.33
CA GLY A 176 -0.33 -9.45 -2.22
C GLY A 176 0.02 -8.00 -1.89
N ILE A 177 -0.98 -7.11 -1.90
CA ILE A 177 -0.81 -5.68 -1.56
C ILE A 177 -0.09 -5.53 -0.20
N THR A 178 -0.60 -6.19 0.84
CA THR A 178 0.03 -6.18 2.19
C THR A 178 1.48 -6.67 2.17
N GLY A 179 1.78 -7.71 1.37
CA GLY A 179 3.12 -8.25 1.26
C GLY A 179 4.09 -7.27 0.60
N ARG A 180 3.66 -6.61 -0.48
CA ARG A 180 4.44 -5.57 -1.17
C ARG A 180 4.69 -4.38 -0.25
N GLU A 181 3.65 -3.90 0.44
CA GLU A 181 3.77 -2.79 1.37
C GLU A 181 4.76 -3.09 2.50
N LEU A 182 4.63 -4.27 3.12
CA LEU A 182 5.55 -4.67 4.18
C LEU A 182 6.98 -4.79 3.66
N PHE A 183 7.16 -5.42 2.50
CA PHE A 183 8.47 -5.59 1.89
C PHE A 183 9.14 -4.24 1.59
N CYS A 184 8.40 -3.30 0.99
CA CYS A 184 8.89 -1.95 0.73
C CYS A 184 9.28 -1.20 2.02
N LEU A 185 8.48 -1.32 3.09
CA LEU A 185 8.84 -0.73 4.37
C LEU A 185 10.14 -1.34 4.93
N LEU A 186 10.31 -2.66 4.82
CA LEU A 186 11.54 -3.33 5.26
C LEU A 186 12.77 -2.89 4.45
N LEU A 187 12.63 -2.76 3.12
CA LEU A 187 13.65 -2.23 2.22
C LEU A 187 14.02 -0.77 2.54
N ALA A 188 13.04 0.04 2.93
CA ALA A 188 13.23 1.43 3.36
C ALA A 188 13.84 1.57 4.77
N GLY A 189 14.28 0.47 5.40
CA GLY A 189 14.85 0.51 6.74
C GLY A 189 13.84 0.73 7.87
N TYR A 190 12.55 0.43 7.64
CA TYR A 190 11.55 0.49 8.72
C TYR A 190 11.63 -0.74 9.62
N ARG A 191 11.30 -0.54 10.91
CA ARG A 191 11.23 -1.63 11.91
C ARG A 191 9.95 -1.54 12.75
N PRO A 192 9.41 -2.69 13.17
CA PRO A 192 8.21 -2.74 14.00
C PRO A 192 8.47 -2.14 15.37
N VAL A 193 7.46 -1.47 15.90
CA VAL A 193 7.33 -0.99 17.26
C VAL A 193 5.91 -1.34 17.72
N THR A 194 5.81 -1.95 18.89
CA THR A 194 4.50 -2.26 19.48
C THR A 194 3.86 -0.99 20.01
N ASN A 195 2.68 -0.64 19.50
CA ASN A 195 1.82 0.38 20.06
C ASN A 195 0.70 -0.26 20.88
N PRO A 196 0.55 0.06 22.18
CA PRO A 196 -0.45 -0.57 23.06
C PRO A 196 -1.91 -0.42 22.59
N LYS A 197 -2.22 0.62 21.82
CA LYS A 197 -3.59 0.91 21.35
C LYS A 197 -3.82 0.50 19.91
N LEU A 198 -2.79 0.60 19.07
CA LEU A 198 -2.91 0.52 17.62
C LEU A 198 -2.22 -0.71 17.02
N GLY A 199 -1.59 -1.55 17.85
CA GLY A 199 -0.91 -2.77 17.39
C GLY A 199 0.47 -2.48 16.80
N THR A 200 0.82 -3.18 15.72
CA THR A 200 2.13 -3.06 15.06
C THR A 200 2.25 -1.76 14.29
N VAL A 201 3.31 -0.99 14.59
CA VAL A 201 3.66 0.25 13.89
C VAL A 201 5.05 0.11 13.30
N MET A 202 5.18 0.31 12.00
CA MET A 202 6.46 0.38 11.30
C MET A 202 6.99 1.80 11.41
N THR A 203 8.21 1.96 11.93
CA THR A 203 8.89 3.26 12.09
C THR A 203 10.22 3.26 11.35
N CYS A 204 10.55 4.36 10.68
CA CYS A 204 11.81 4.50 9.95
C CYS A 204 12.99 4.50 10.94
N ARG A 205 13.97 3.60 10.70
CA ARG A 205 15.22 3.55 11.47
C ARG A 205 16.44 3.96 10.65
N ASP A 206 16.32 3.95 9.33
CA ASP A 206 17.36 4.34 8.39
C ASP A 206 16.77 5.30 7.35
N ARG A 207 17.00 6.60 7.56
CA ARG A 207 16.51 7.64 6.64
C ARG A 207 17.23 7.61 5.29
N GLN A 208 18.48 7.18 5.27
CA GLN A 208 19.25 7.09 4.04
C GLN A 208 18.69 6.00 3.11
N GLN A 209 18.33 4.83 3.66
CA GLN A 209 17.61 3.80 2.90
C GLN A 209 16.25 4.29 2.41
N ALA A 210 15.48 4.96 3.28
CA ALA A 210 14.19 5.53 2.90
C ALA A 210 14.30 6.59 1.79
N ASP A 211 15.35 7.42 1.80
CA ASP A 211 15.57 8.47 0.78
C ASP A 211 16.04 7.91 -0.56
N ALA A 212 16.82 6.82 -0.52
CA ALA A 212 17.34 6.16 -1.71
C ALA A 212 16.27 5.32 -2.43
N LEU A 213 15.26 4.83 -1.70
CA LEU A 213 14.22 3.98 -2.27
C LEU A 213 13.40 4.75 -3.32
N ASN A 214 13.10 4.09 -4.43
CA ASN A 214 12.26 4.60 -5.50
C ASN A 214 11.47 3.45 -6.15
N LEU A 215 10.52 3.78 -7.04
CA LEU A 215 9.65 2.78 -7.67
C LEU A 215 10.42 1.71 -8.46
N VAL A 216 11.52 2.10 -9.12
CA VAL A 216 12.35 1.18 -9.91
C VAL A 216 13.04 0.17 -8.99
N ASN A 217 13.66 0.64 -7.90
CA ASN A 217 14.29 -0.25 -6.93
C ASN A 217 13.28 -1.15 -6.24
N ILE A 218 12.08 -0.64 -5.92
CA ILE A 218 10.99 -1.46 -5.37
C ILE A 218 10.65 -2.62 -6.31
N GLU A 219 10.41 -2.35 -7.60
CA GLU A 219 10.00 -3.40 -8.52
C GLU A 219 11.11 -4.42 -8.80
N ALA A 220 12.36 -3.97 -8.92
CA ALA A 220 13.50 -4.84 -9.10
C ALA A 220 13.68 -5.80 -7.91
N GLU A 221 13.58 -5.30 -6.68
CA GLU A 221 13.68 -6.12 -5.46
C GLU A 221 12.48 -7.07 -5.32
N ILE A 222 11.28 -6.66 -5.73
CA ILE A 222 10.12 -7.56 -5.72
C ILE A 222 10.27 -8.65 -6.78
N ASP A 223 10.80 -8.34 -7.96
CA ASP A 223 11.06 -9.34 -8.99
C ASP A 223 12.07 -10.38 -8.49
N ASP A 224 13.19 -9.93 -7.91
CA ASP A 224 14.18 -10.83 -7.31
C ASP A 224 13.57 -11.68 -6.19
N LEU A 225 12.80 -11.08 -5.28
CA LEU A 225 12.10 -11.79 -4.21
C LEU A 225 11.12 -12.83 -4.74
N GLU A 226 10.27 -12.48 -5.71
CA GLU A 226 9.28 -13.39 -6.29
C GLU A 226 9.95 -14.51 -7.10
N ARG A 227 11.06 -14.25 -7.79
CA ARG A 227 11.89 -15.29 -8.45
C ARG A 227 12.47 -16.27 -7.43
N LYS A 228 13.06 -15.76 -6.33
CA LYS A 228 13.61 -16.59 -5.25
C LYS A 228 12.54 -17.41 -4.55
N HIS A 229 11.34 -16.84 -4.35
CA HIS A 229 10.23 -17.54 -3.70
C HIS A 229 9.75 -18.77 -4.48
N ARG A 230 9.93 -18.82 -5.81
CA ARG A 230 9.60 -20.03 -6.60
C ARG A 230 10.35 -21.27 -6.16
N ASN A 231 11.49 -21.10 -5.47
CA ASN A 231 12.37 -22.17 -5.02
C ASN A 231 12.15 -22.57 -3.54
N GLY A 232 11.15 -22.00 -2.86
CA GLY A 232 10.73 -22.41 -1.51
C GLY A 232 11.15 -21.46 -0.37
N THR A 233 10.31 -21.42 0.67
CA THR A 233 10.23 -20.42 1.77
C THR A 233 10.04 -18.98 1.29
N SER A 234 9.21 -18.22 1.99
CA SER A 234 9.05 -16.79 1.75
C SER A 234 10.26 -16.05 2.35
N GLU A 235 11.16 -15.56 1.50
CA GLU A 235 12.26 -14.67 1.93
C GLU A 235 11.71 -13.45 2.69
N LEU A 236 10.52 -12.96 2.32
CA LEU A 236 9.81 -11.93 3.08
C LEU A 236 9.49 -12.37 4.52
N THR A 237 9.10 -13.62 4.74
CA THR A 237 8.85 -14.19 6.08
C THR A 237 10.14 -14.16 6.89
N LYS A 238 11.27 -14.54 6.27
CA LYS A 238 12.59 -14.48 6.92
C LYS A 238 12.96 -13.04 7.27
N MET A 239 12.80 -12.10 6.34
CA MET A 239 13.06 -10.68 6.55
C MET A 239 12.17 -10.09 7.65
N ALA A 240 10.87 -10.40 7.64
CA ALA A 240 9.92 -9.94 8.64
C ALA A 240 10.31 -10.44 10.04
N ARG A 241 10.62 -11.74 10.18
CA ARG A 241 11.08 -12.31 11.46
C ARG A 241 12.40 -11.72 11.92
N ALA A 242 13.36 -11.54 11.02
CA ALA A 242 14.65 -10.89 11.32
C ALA A 242 14.47 -9.43 11.77
N ALA A 243 13.45 -8.74 11.26
CA ALA A 243 13.06 -7.41 11.70
C ALA A 243 12.28 -7.39 13.03
N GLY A 244 11.98 -8.55 13.63
CA GLY A 244 11.22 -8.66 14.88
C GLY A 244 9.70 -8.61 14.69
N ILE A 245 9.20 -8.89 13.50
CA ILE A 245 7.75 -8.97 13.21
C ILE A 245 7.25 -10.36 13.57
N GLU A 246 6.27 -10.41 14.49
CA GLU A 246 5.52 -11.63 14.76
C GLU A 246 4.54 -11.89 13.61
N LEU A 247 4.66 -13.07 12.98
CA LEU A 247 3.76 -13.53 11.93
C LEU A 247 2.78 -14.54 12.51
N TYR A 248 1.50 -14.37 12.18
CA TYR A 248 0.39 -15.20 12.67
C TYR A 248 -0.05 -16.26 11.65
#